data_AF-A0A2H3HBH6-F1
#
_entry.id   AF-A0A2H3HBH6-F1
#
_cell.length_a   1.000
_cell.length_b   1.000
_cell.length_c   1.000
_cell.angle_alpha   90.00
_cell.angle_beta   90.00
_cell.angle_gamma   90.00
#
_symmetry.space_group_name_H-M   'P 1'
#
loop_
_entity.id
_entity.type
_entity.pdbx_description
1 polymer ?
#
loop_
_entity_poly.entity_id
_entity_poly.type
_entity_poly.pdbx_seq_one_letter_code
_entity_poly.pdbx_strand_id
1 'polypeptide(L)'
;MGSFARLCQATHLISKSLAFCRGASNGSDEVPQNSPPEEVGQLCRTLESLVRVNELEVTSRQLAFCSQSSVSYIGILRLQGHYWRRAGHELEHDSTPNIFPETISALETLDRISTTLREGGYDLWQHLEDGRCSLFLVELVYQGMLILLQMDKVWLAEEVQRKKESLGWLLSHMGKRWPLVAVYKRTLEARESILAVEDALT
;
A
#
# COMPACT_ATOMS: atom_id res chain seq x y z
N MET A 1 -21.47 -12.98 8.13
CA MET A 1 -21.26 -11.73 8.91
C MET A 1 -21.89 -10.56 8.17
N GLY A 2 -22.63 -9.70 8.86
CA GLY A 2 -23.21 -8.49 8.24
C GLY A 2 -22.16 -7.45 7.87
N SER A 3 -22.49 -6.51 6.98
CA SER A 3 -21.60 -5.42 6.52
C SER A 3 -21.10 -4.54 7.66
N PHE A 4 -21.94 -4.26 8.65
CA PHE A 4 -21.56 -3.49 9.85
C PHE A 4 -20.50 -4.21 10.70
N ALA A 5 -20.63 -5.51 10.92
CA ALA A 5 -19.65 -6.29 11.67
C ALA A 5 -18.28 -6.30 10.97
N ARG A 6 -18.26 -6.41 9.63
CA ARG A 6 -17.03 -6.31 8.83
C ARG A 6 -16.39 -4.93 8.92
N LEU A 7 -17.18 -3.86 8.89
CA LEU A 7 -16.68 -2.49 9.07
C LEU A 7 -16.05 -2.29 10.46
N CYS A 8 -16.68 -2.80 11.52
CA CYS A 8 -16.13 -2.74 12.87
C CYS A 8 -14.81 -3.51 12.99
N GLN A 9 -14.74 -4.72 12.39
CA GLN A 9 -13.52 -5.51 12.34
C GLN A 9 -12.41 -4.79 11.55
N ALA A 10 -12.72 -4.23 10.39
CA ALA A 10 -11.80 -3.42 9.60
C ALA A 10 -11.21 -2.29 10.44
N THR A 11 -12.08 -1.50 11.05
CA THR A 11 -11.71 -0.32 11.85
C THR A 11 -10.84 -0.71 13.05
N HIS A 12 -11.16 -1.82 13.71
CA HIS A 12 -10.36 -2.36 14.81
C HIS A 12 -8.96 -2.79 14.36
N LEU A 13 -8.87 -3.53 13.26
CA LEU A 13 -7.58 -3.99 12.72
C LEU A 13 -6.73 -2.83 12.23
N ILE A 14 -7.32 -1.84 11.56
CA ILE A 14 -6.63 -0.60 11.16
C ILE A 14 -6.12 0.15 12.39
N SER A 15 -6.93 0.25 13.45
CA SER A 15 -6.53 0.89 14.70
C SER A 15 -5.34 0.17 15.33
N LYS A 16 -5.31 -1.17 15.27
CA LYS A 16 -4.14 -1.96 15.68
C LYS A 16 -2.91 -1.71 14.78
N SER A 17 -3.07 -1.66 13.46
CA SER A 17 -1.97 -1.34 12.54
C SER A 17 -1.37 0.04 12.83
N LEU A 18 -2.23 1.04 13.07
CA LEU A 18 -1.81 2.40 13.43
C LEU A 18 -1.14 2.45 14.81
N ALA A 19 -1.69 1.76 15.81
CA ALA A 19 -1.08 1.66 17.14
C ALA A 19 0.32 1.04 17.06
N PHE A 20 0.47 -0.04 16.29
CA PHE A 20 1.77 -0.66 16.03
C PHE A 20 2.75 0.30 15.36
N CYS A 21 2.32 1.02 14.31
CA CYS A 21 3.17 2.00 13.62
C CYS A 21 3.54 3.21 14.51
N ARG A 22 2.69 3.59 15.48
CA ARG A 22 2.94 4.70 16.41
C ARG A 22 3.88 4.30 17.55
N GLY A 23 3.72 3.10 18.10
CA GLY A 23 4.53 2.61 19.22
C GLY A 23 6.03 2.57 18.92
N ALA A 24 6.42 2.37 17.66
CA ALA A 24 7.82 2.41 17.25
C ALA A 24 8.36 3.80 16.90
N SER A 25 7.48 4.80 16.67
CA SER A 25 7.87 6.17 16.33
C SER A 25 8.15 7.02 17.57
N ASN A 26 7.59 6.63 18.72
CA ASN A 26 7.86 7.25 20.00
C ASN A 26 8.80 6.31 20.76
N GLY A 27 10.08 6.65 20.87
CA GLY A 27 11.08 5.90 21.65
C GLY A 27 10.83 5.90 23.17
N SER A 28 9.57 5.78 23.61
CA SER A 28 9.18 5.61 25.00
C SER A 28 9.09 4.12 25.31
N ASP A 29 9.93 3.70 26.26
CA ASP A 29 10.18 2.38 26.84
C ASP A 29 8.97 1.63 27.47
N GLU A 30 7.76 1.79 26.94
CA GLU A 30 6.55 1.12 27.48
C GLU A 30 5.67 0.44 26.41
N VAL A 31 6.26 0.00 25.31
CA VAL A 31 5.65 -1.05 24.48
C VAL A 31 6.53 -2.29 24.63
N PRO A 32 5.99 -3.48 24.99
CA PRO A 32 6.81 -4.67 25.08
C PRO A 32 7.58 -4.83 23.78
N GLN A 33 8.91 -4.86 23.86
CA GLN A 33 9.85 -5.04 22.75
C GLN A 33 9.61 -6.32 21.91
N ASN A 34 8.55 -7.08 22.24
CA ASN A 34 8.17 -8.39 21.74
C ASN A 34 6.77 -8.39 21.10
N SER A 35 6.45 -7.49 20.18
CA SER A 35 5.44 -7.84 19.16
C SER A 35 6.21 -8.48 18.01
N PRO A 36 6.38 -9.82 18.00
CA PRO A 36 7.26 -10.50 17.07
C PRO A 36 6.83 -10.23 15.63
N PRO A 37 7.75 -10.33 14.65
CA PRO A 37 7.42 -10.26 13.21
C PRO A 37 6.24 -11.17 12.81
N GLU A 38 5.99 -12.22 13.58
CA GLU A 38 4.84 -13.10 13.47
C GLU A 38 3.48 -12.42 13.71
N GLU A 39 3.38 -11.48 14.66
CA GLU A 39 2.16 -10.71 14.92
C GLU A 39 1.84 -9.76 13.77
N VAL A 40 2.86 -9.13 13.19
CA VAL A 40 2.72 -8.27 12.00
C VAL A 40 2.25 -9.11 10.82
N GLY A 41 2.87 -10.27 10.59
CA GLY A 41 2.44 -11.21 9.55
C GLY A 41 1.01 -11.71 9.77
N GLN A 42 0.61 -12.00 11.00
CA GLN A 42 -0.77 -12.39 11.32
C GLN A 42 -1.76 -11.26 11.07
N LEU A 43 -1.39 -10.02 11.39
CA LEU A 43 -2.20 -8.84 11.11
C LEU A 43 -2.37 -8.62 9.61
N CYS A 44 -1.29 -8.75 8.82
CA CYS A 44 -1.35 -8.74 7.35
C CYS A 44 -2.31 -9.82 6.82
N ARG A 45 -2.15 -11.08 7.23
CA ARG A 45 -3.06 -12.19 6.87
C ARG A 45 -4.52 -11.90 7.19
N THR A 46 -4.77 -11.27 8.35
CA THR A 46 -6.12 -10.94 8.80
C THR A 46 -6.74 -9.82 7.95
N LEU A 47 -5.95 -8.79 7.62
CA LEU A 47 -6.38 -7.72 6.72
C LEU A 47 -6.66 -8.25 5.31
N GLU A 48 -5.82 -9.15 4.80
CA GLU A 48 -6.03 -9.80 3.50
C GLU A 48 -7.29 -10.68 3.48
N SER A 49 -7.54 -11.44 4.56
CA SER A 49 -8.77 -12.22 4.71
C SER A 49 -10.01 -11.32 4.64
N LEU A 50 -9.96 -10.14 5.26
CA LEU A 50 -11.03 -9.16 5.19
C LEU A 50 -11.21 -8.61 3.77
N VAL A 51 -10.13 -8.38 3.03
CA VAL A 51 -10.21 -7.98 1.60
C VAL A 51 -10.94 -9.05 0.80
N ARG A 52 -10.56 -10.32 0.93
CA ARG A 52 -11.20 -11.44 0.21
C ARG A 52 -12.69 -11.54 0.48
N VAL A 53 -13.12 -11.28 1.72
CA VAL A 53 -14.54 -11.26 2.06
C VAL A 53 -15.26 -10.08 1.36
N ASN A 54 -14.58 -8.96 1.16
CA ASN A 54 -15.13 -7.81 0.44
C ASN A 54 -15.09 -7.98 -1.09
N GLU A 55 -14.25 -8.86 -1.64
CA GLU A 55 -14.23 -9.15 -3.09
C GLU A 55 -15.58 -9.66 -3.61
N LEU A 56 -16.34 -10.39 -2.78
CA LEU A 56 -17.70 -10.80 -3.14
C LEU A 56 -18.62 -9.60 -3.44
N GLU A 57 -18.46 -8.49 -2.70
CA GLU A 57 -19.23 -7.27 -2.94
C GLU A 57 -18.73 -6.53 -4.18
N VAL A 58 -17.42 -6.52 -4.42
CA VAL A 58 -16.81 -5.92 -5.61
C VAL A 58 -17.33 -6.62 -6.86
N THR A 59 -17.30 -7.94 -6.90
CA THR A 59 -17.78 -8.75 -8.02
C THR A 59 -19.28 -8.62 -8.21
N SER A 60 -20.07 -8.70 -7.12
CA SER A 60 -21.53 -8.58 -7.19
C SER A 60 -21.99 -7.20 -7.69
N ARG A 61 -21.21 -6.15 -7.45
CA ARG A 61 -21.55 -4.76 -7.83
C ARG A 61 -20.76 -4.24 -9.03
N GLN A 62 -19.94 -5.09 -9.67
CA GLN A 62 -19.09 -4.73 -10.81
C GLN A 62 -18.24 -3.48 -10.54
N LEU A 63 -17.72 -3.35 -9.32
CA LEU A 63 -16.88 -2.22 -8.93
C LEU A 63 -15.43 -2.47 -9.35
N ALA A 64 -14.73 -1.42 -9.81
CA ALA A 64 -13.29 -1.52 -10.07
C ALA A 64 -12.48 -1.67 -8.76
N PHE A 65 -12.97 -1.11 -7.65
CA PHE A 65 -12.36 -1.22 -6.32
C PHE A 65 -13.39 -0.94 -5.22
N CYS A 66 -13.11 -1.39 -3.99
CA CYS A 66 -13.89 -1.09 -2.80
C CYS A 66 -13.04 -0.29 -1.81
N SER A 67 -13.59 0.80 -1.26
CA SER A 67 -12.87 1.63 -0.29
C SER A 67 -12.48 0.87 0.98
N GLN A 68 -13.29 -0.09 1.44
CA GLN A 68 -12.92 -0.91 2.60
C GLN A 68 -11.68 -1.75 2.31
N SER A 69 -11.62 -2.38 1.13
CA SER A 69 -10.42 -3.11 0.69
C SER A 69 -9.22 -2.19 0.52
N SER A 70 -9.43 -0.97 0.01
CA SER A 70 -8.35 0.02 -0.10
C SER A 70 -7.73 0.35 1.25
N VAL A 71 -8.54 0.55 2.29
CA VAL A 71 -8.02 0.85 3.64
C VAL A 71 -7.30 -0.35 4.24
N SER A 72 -7.79 -1.58 4.05
CA SER A 72 -7.07 -2.79 4.48
C SER A 72 -5.70 -2.92 3.80
N TYR A 73 -5.63 -2.68 2.49
CA TYR A 73 -4.36 -2.70 1.77
C TYR A 73 -3.42 -1.57 2.18
N ILE A 74 -3.93 -0.36 2.47
CA ILE A 74 -3.11 0.71 3.07
C ILE A 74 -2.47 0.21 4.37
N GLY A 75 -3.24 -0.48 5.22
CA GLY A 75 -2.74 -1.09 6.45
C GLY A 75 -1.60 -2.07 6.17
N ILE A 76 -1.78 -2.99 5.23
CA ILE A 76 -0.76 -3.97 4.82
C ILE A 76 0.53 -3.28 4.34
N LEU A 77 0.42 -2.33 3.41
CA LEU A 77 1.60 -1.62 2.86
C LEU A 77 2.33 -0.81 3.95
N ARG A 78 1.60 -0.16 4.85
CA ARG A 78 2.19 0.57 5.99
C ARG A 78 2.92 -0.38 6.95
N LEU A 79 2.36 -1.56 7.23
CA LEU A 79 2.99 -2.58 8.06
C LEU A 79 4.28 -3.10 7.40
N GLN A 80 4.28 -3.34 6.10
CA GLN A 80 5.50 -3.71 5.36
C GLN A 80 6.59 -2.64 5.47
N GLY A 81 6.26 -1.38 5.14
CA GLY A 81 7.22 -0.28 5.19
C GLY A 81 7.70 0.04 6.61
N HIS A 82 6.92 -0.33 7.62
CA HIS A 82 7.34 -0.26 9.01
C HIS A 82 8.27 -1.41 9.38
N TYR A 83 7.92 -2.64 9.00
CA TYR A 83 8.73 -3.84 9.20
C TYR A 83 10.13 -3.66 8.63
N TRP A 84 10.24 -3.15 7.39
CA TRP A 84 11.54 -2.84 6.78
C TRP A 84 12.32 -1.76 7.51
N ARG A 85 11.67 -0.69 8.00
CA ARG A 85 12.36 0.33 8.80
C ARG A 85 12.93 -0.25 10.09
N ARG A 86 12.16 -1.09 10.79
CA ARG A 86 12.63 -1.77 12.00
C ARG A 86 13.78 -2.74 11.69
N ALA A 87 13.64 -3.56 10.64
CA ALA A 87 14.67 -4.50 10.22
C ALA A 87 15.96 -3.77 9.78
N GLY A 88 15.86 -2.62 9.13
CA GLY A 88 17.01 -1.79 8.75
C GLY A 88 17.75 -1.15 9.94
N HIS A 89 17.09 -1.02 11.10
CA HIS A 89 17.76 -0.66 12.35
C HIS A 89 18.41 -1.87 13.04
N GLU A 90 18.04 -3.10 12.67
CA GLU A 90 18.49 -4.35 13.30
C GLU A 90 19.51 -5.14 12.44
N LEU A 91 19.65 -4.87 11.13
CA LEU A 91 20.52 -5.62 10.22
C LEU A 91 21.68 -4.80 9.64
N GLU A 92 22.88 -5.00 10.20
CA GLU A 92 24.18 -4.81 9.53
C GLU A 92 24.61 -6.04 8.70
N HIS A 93 23.73 -7.03 8.45
CA HIS A 93 24.11 -8.28 7.77
C HIS A 93 23.10 -8.72 6.70
N ASP A 94 23.36 -8.30 5.45
CA ASP A 94 23.27 -9.07 4.19
C ASP A 94 22.05 -10.01 3.92
N SER A 95 20.94 -9.82 4.62
CA SER A 95 19.72 -10.61 4.41
C SER A 95 18.73 -9.80 3.59
N THR A 96 18.28 -10.37 2.47
CA THR A 96 17.22 -9.78 1.66
C THR A 96 15.99 -9.50 2.53
N PRO A 97 15.46 -8.28 2.51
CA PRO A 97 14.40 -7.91 3.44
C PRO A 97 13.11 -8.66 3.07
N ASN A 98 12.58 -9.45 4.00
CA ASN A 98 11.42 -10.31 3.78
C ASN A 98 10.18 -9.50 3.37
N ILE A 99 9.47 -9.95 2.33
CA ILE A 99 8.24 -9.34 1.82
C ILE A 99 7.06 -10.21 2.24
N PHE A 100 6.06 -9.61 2.85
CA PHE A 100 4.80 -10.31 3.14
C PHE A 100 4.05 -10.60 1.83
N PRO A 101 3.54 -11.83 1.63
CA PRO A 101 2.72 -12.18 0.45
C PRO A 101 1.52 -11.25 0.25
N GLU A 102 0.96 -10.71 1.33
CA GLU A 102 -0.15 -9.77 1.31
C GLU A 102 0.24 -8.42 0.69
N THR A 103 1.50 -8.00 0.85
CA THR A 103 2.05 -6.81 0.18
C THR A 103 2.07 -7.02 -1.33
N ILE A 104 2.47 -8.22 -1.77
CA ILE A 104 2.48 -8.58 -3.19
C ILE A 104 1.06 -8.55 -3.76
N SER A 105 0.11 -9.20 -3.07
CA SER A 105 -1.32 -9.18 -3.41
C SER A 105 -1.88 -7.75 -3.55
N ALA A 106 -1.48 -6.84 -2.66
CA ALA A 106 -1.87 -5.44 -2.71
C ALA A 106 -1.35 -4.73 -3.98
N LEU A 107 -0.08 -4.96 -4.34
CA LEU A 107 0.55 -4.37 -5.53
C LEU A 107 -0.03 -4.95 -6.82
N GLU A 108 -0.27 -6.25 -6.88
CA GLU A 108 -0.97 -6.90 -8.00
C GLU A 108 -2.39 -6.38 -8.17
N THR A 109 -3.10 -6.16 -7.06
CA THR A 109 -4.44 -5.58 -7.10
C THR A 109 -4.42 -4.15 -7.62
N LEU A 110 -3.47 -3.32 -7.21
CA LEU A 110 -3.29 -1.96 -7.75
C LEU A 110 -3.00 -1.97 -9.24
N ASP A 111 -2.14 -2.87 -9.68
CA ASP A 111 -1.80 -3.04 -11.09
C ASP A 111 -3.02 -3.49 -11.90
N ARG A 112 -3.79 -4.45 -11.40
CA ARG A 112 -5.07 -4.89 -12.00
C ARG A 112 -6.11 -3.75 -12.08
N ILE A 113 -6.21 -2.93 -11.04
CA ILE A 113 -7.10 -1.76 -11.04
C ILE A 113 -6.68 -0.79 -12.15
N SER A 114 -5.38 -0.48 -12.24
CA SER A 114 -4.81 0.38 -13.27
C SER A 114 -5.07 -0.15 -14.68
N THR A 115 -4.81 -1.45 -14.94
CA THR A 115 -5.05 -2.05 -16.27
C THR A 115 -6.53 -2.05 -16.63
N THR A 116 -7.41 -2.44 -15.71
CA THR A 116 -8.87 -2.43 -15.92
C THR A 116 -9.37 -1.04 -16.27
N LEU A 117 -8.86 0.00 -15.61
CA LEU A 117 -9.24 1.39 -15.86
C LEU A 117 -8.71 1.91 -17.21
N ARG A 118 -7.51 1.48 -17.63
CA ARG A 118 -6.94 1.83 -18.94
C ARG A 118 -7.68 1.14 -20.08
N GLU A 119 -7.94 -0.16 -19.95
CA GLU A 119 -8.61 -0.98 -20.97
C GLU A 119 -10.10 -0.68 -21.08
N GLY A 120 -10.74 -0.25 -19.99
CA GLY A 120 -12.15 0.15 -19.95
C GLY A 120 -12.50 1.41 -20.75
N GLY A 121 -11.52 2.07 -21.38
CA GLY A 121 -11.73 3.20 -22.28
C GLY A 121 -12.07 4.51 -21.56
N TYR A 122 -12.35 5.55 -22.36
CA TYR A 122 -12.55 6.94 -21.91
C TYR A 122 -13.53 7.07 -20.75
N ASP A 123 -14.68 6.40 -20.87
CA ASP A 123 -15.73 6.49 -19.87
C ASP A 123 -15.26 6.03 -18.49
N LEU A 124 -14.46 4.95 -18.40
CA LEU A 124 -14.10 4.35 -17.12
C LEU A 124 -13.02 5.14 -16.37
N TRP A 125 -11.99 5.65 -17.06
CA TRP A 125 -10.97 6.48 -16.40
C TRP A 125 -11.42 7.93 -16.17
N GLN A 126 -12.41 8.43 -16.92
CA GLN A 126 -13.04 9.72 -16.62
C GLN A 126 -13.70 9.72 -15.23
N HIS A 127 -14.19 8.58 -14.74
CA HIS A 127 -14.69 8.46 -13.36
C HIS A 127 -13.62 8.78 -12.29
N LEU A 128 -12.33 8.57 -12.59
CA LEU A 128 -11.22 8.96 -11.72
C LEU A 128 -11.04 10.47 -11.69
N GLU A 129 -11.10 11.10 -12.86
CA GLU A 129 -10.94 12.55 -13.03
C GLU A 129 -12.11 13.33 -12.44
N ASP A 130 -13.33 12.82 -12.63
CA ASP A 130 -14.57 13.35 -12.07
C ASP A 130 -14.64 13.18 -10.54
N GLY A 131 -13.64 12.51 -9.94
CA GLY A 131 -13.53 12.39 -8.49
C GLY A 131 -14.47 11.38 -7.88
N ARG A 132 -14.93 10.38 -8.65
CA ARG A 132 -15.72 9.26 -8.11
C ARG A 132 -14.83 8.22 -7.41
N CYS A 133 -13.51 8.41 -7.43
CA CYS A 133 -12.58 7.65 -6.61
C CYS A 133 -12.43 8.24 -5.21
N SER A 134 -12.33 7.35 -4.22
CA SER A 134 -12.13 7.76 -2.83
C SER A 134 -10.68 8.21 -2.61
N LEU A 135 -10.47 9.12 -1.65
CA LEU A 135 -9.13 9.51 -1.20
C LEU A 135 -8.29 8.30 -0.74
N PHE A 136 -8.94 7.24 -0.27
CA PHE A 136 -8.27 5.99 0.10
C PHE A 136 -7.60 5.31 -1.08
N LEU A 137 -8.14 5.39 -2.30
CA LEU A 137 -7.45 4.88 -3.47
C LEU A 137 -6.19 5.70 -3.76
N VAL A 138 -6.26 7.03 -3.63
CA VAL A 138 -5.08 7.91 -3.80
C VAL A 138 -3.98 7.56 -2.80
N GLU A 139 -4.33 7.40 -1.52
CA GLU A 139 -3.39 6.99 -0.48
C GLU A 139 -2.83 5.59 -0.75
N LEU A 140 -3.67 4.65 -1.18
CA LEU A 140 -3.23 3.29 -1.50
C LEU A 140 -2.19 3.28 -2.63
N VAL A 141 -2.44 4.02 -3.70
CA VAL A 141 -1.50 4.12 -4.83
C VAL A 141 -0.18 4.76 -4.39
N TYR A 142 -0.25 5.81 -3.58
CA TYR A 142 0.95 6.43 -3.01
C TYR A 142 1.75 5.47 -2.12
N GLN A 143 1.11 4.74 -1.21
CA GLN A 143 1.78 3.73 -0.42
C GLN A 143 2.36 2.61 -1.29
N GLY A 144 1.67 2.19 -2.35
CA GLY A 144 2.17 1.21 -3.30
C GLY A 144 3.46 1.66 -3.99
N MET A 145 3.50 2.92 -4.43
CA MET A 145 4.70 3.53 -5.02
C MET A 145 5.86 3.59 -4.03
N LEU A 146 5.61 3.94 -2.76
CA LEU A 146 6.65 3.94 -1.73
C LEU A 146 7.26 2.56 -1.51
N ILE A 147 6.42 1.52 -1.51
CA ILE A 147 6.88 0.14 -1.37
C ILE A 147 7.69 -0.28 -2.60
N LEU A 148 7.22 0.01 -3.82
CA LEU A 148 7.96 -0.29 -5.05
C LEU A 148 9.32 0.41 -5.13
N LEU A 149 9.46 1.64 -4.61
CA LEU A 149 10.76 2.31 -4.50
C LEU A 149 11.75 1.56 -3.60
N GLN A 150 11.26 0.80 -2.61
CA GLN A 150 12.09 0.03 -1.68
C GLN A 150 12.35 -1.42 -2.13
N MET A 151 11.68 -1.88 -3.20
CA MET A 151 11.74 -3.27 -3.67
C MET A 151 12.87 -3.56 -4.68
N ASP A 152 13.69 -2.56 -5.01
CA ASP A 152 14.65 -2.64 -6.14
C ASP A 152 15.70 -3.75 -5.99
N LYS A 153 15.95 -4.22 -4.75
CA LYS A 153 16.92 -5.29 -4.44
C LYS A 153 16.33 -6.70 -4.36
N VAL A 154 14.99 -6.86 -4.44
CA VAL A 154 14.31 -8.13 -4.15
C VAL A 154 13.49 -8.67 -5.33
N TRP A 155 13.10 -7.80 -6.26
CA TRP A 155 12.25 -8.15 -7.39
C TRP A 155 12.95 -7.86 -8.71
N LEU A 156 12.59 -8.59 -9.79
CA LEU A 156 12.96 -8.24 -11.17
C LEU A 156 12.70 -6.76 -11.47
N ALA A 157 13.77 -6.01 -11.74
CA ALA A 157 13.72 -4.56 -11.98
C ALA A 157 12.69 -4.16 -13.04
N GLU A 158 12.55 -4.95 -14.10
CA GLU A 158 11.56 -4.72 -15.17
C GLU A 158 10.12 -4.75 -14.67
N GLU A 159 9.78 -5.69 -13.78
CA GLU A 159 8.43 -5.79 -13.24
C GLU A 159 8.13 -4.68 -12.24
N VAL A 160 9.11 -4.31 -11.41
CA VAL A 160 8.99 -3.15 -10.49
C VAL A 160 8.76 -1.88 -11.30
N GLN A 161 9.54 -1.67 -12.36
CA GLN A 161 9.42 -0.49 -13.22
C GLN A 161 8.07 -0.44 -13.91
N ARG A 162 7.61 -1.55 -14.49
CA ARG A 162 6.28 -1.66 -15.10
C ARG A 162 5.16 -1.32 -14.11
N LYS A 163 5.24 -1.80 -12.86
CA LYS A 163 4.27 -1.47 -11.81
C LYS A 163 4.37 0.01 -11.41
N LYS A 164 5.57 0.58 -11.28
CA LYS A 164 5.76 2.03 -11.01
C LYS A 164 5.09 2.89 -12.08
N GLU A 165 5.26 2.56 -13.35
CA GLU A 165 4.60 3.24 -14.47
C GLU A 165 3.07 3.07 -14.45
N SER A 166 2.61 1.86 -14.13
CA SER A 166 1.20 1.54 -13.97
C SER A 166 0.55 2.44 -12.90
N LEU A 167 1.13 2.49 -11.71
CA LEU A 167 0.64 3.26 -10.56
C LEU A 167 0.86 4.77 -10.76
N GLY A 168 1.94 5.20 -11.40
CA GLY A 168 2.21 6.60 -11.72
C GLY A 168 1.15 7.20 -12.65
N TRP A 169 0.67 6.44 -13.62
CA TRP A 169 -0.48 6.82 -14.45
C TRP A 169 -1.75 6.96 -13.61
N LEU A 170 -2.05 5.97 -12.76
CA LEU A 170 -3.26 5.98 -11.93
C LEU A 170 -3.27 7.21 -11.00
N LEU A 171 -2.14 7.48 -10.36
CA LEU A 171 -1.97 8.65 -9.50
C LEU A 171 -2.16 9.96 -10.27
N SER A 172 -1.65 10.06 -11.50
CA SER A 172 -1.79 11.24 -12.36
C SER A 172 -3.25 11.54 -12.72
N HIS A 173 -4.05 10.52 -13.04
CA HIS A 173 -5.45 10.67 -13.43
C HIS A 173 -6.36 11.01 -12.24
N MET A 174 -5.93 10.76 -11.01
CA MET A 174 -6.64 11.20 -9.81
C MET A 174 -6.33 12.66 -9.42
N GLY A 175 -5.35 13.29 -10.06
CA GLY A 175 -4.82 14.60 -9.66
C GLY A 175 -5.77 15.78 -9.86
N LYS A 176 -6.71 15.70 -10.81
CA LYS A 176 -7.70 16.77 -11.06
C LYS A 176 -8.58 17.02 -9.84
N ARG A 177 -9.07 15.95 -9.20
CA ARG A 177 -9.93 16.05 -8.01
C ARG A 177 -9.14 16.23 -6.72
N TRP A 178 -7.98 15.57 -6.62
CA TRP A 178 -7.24 15.43 -5.38
C TRP A 178 -5.89 16.17 -5.48
N PRO A 179 -5.81 17.46 -5.07
CA PRO A 179 -4.55 18.23 -5.08
C PRO A 179 -3.41 17.57 -4.31
N LEU A 180 -3.73 16.71 -3.34
CA LEU A 180 -2.79 15.89 -2.59
C LEU A 180 -1.88 15.05 -3.50
N VAL A 181 -2.36 14.65 -4.67
CA VAL A 181 -1.56 13.95 -5.70
C VAL A 181 -0.29 14.73 -6.05
N ALA A 182 -0.35 16.06 -6.15
CA ALA A 182 0.82 16.86 -6.46
C ALA A 182 1.86 16.82 -5.34
N VAL A 183 1.41 16.77 -4.08
CA VAL A 183 2.29 16.62 -2.91
C VAL A 183 2.93 15.22 -2.91
N TYR A 184 2.13 14.19 -3.19
CA TYR A 184 2.62 12.81 -3.27
C TYR A 184 3.64 12.61 -4.37
N LYS A 185 3.41 13.15 -5.57
CA LYS A 185 4.39 13.11 -6.67
C LYS A 185 5.72 13.74 -6.27
N ARG A 186 5.71 14.96 -5.72
CA ARG A 186 6.95 15.61 -5.24
C ARG A 186 7.67 14.81 -4.17
N THR A 187 6.91 14.19 -3.27
CA THR A 187 7.48 13.35 -2.21
C THR A 187 8.12 12.08 -2.78
N LEU A 188 7.48 11.46 -3.79
CA LEU A 188 8.02 10.30 -4.49
C LEU A 188 9.29 10.66 -5.27
N GLU A 189 9.27 11.74 -6.03
CA GLU A 189 10.44 12.25 -6.77
C GLU A 189 11.63 12.54 -5.84
N ALA A 190 11.37 13.20 -4.70
CA ALA A 190 12.40 13.46 -3.71
C ALA A 190 12.99 12.16 -3.13
N ARG A 191 12.14 11.16 -2.83
CA ARG A 191 12.61 9.86 -2.32
C ARG A 191 13.39 9.07 -3.35
N GLU A 192 12.94 9.06 -4.60
CA GLU A 192 13.65 8.40 -5.69
C GLU A 192 15.02 9.04 -5.93
N SER A 193 15.11 10.36 -5.85
CA SER A 193 16.38 11.09 -5.95
C SER A 193 17.34 10.74 -4.81
N ILE A 194 16.84 10.61 -3.57
CA ILE A 194 17.67 10.22 -2.41
C ILE A 194 18.20 8.80 -2.61
N LEU A 195 17.34 7.85 -2.99
CA LEU A 195 17.74 6.45 -3.22
C LEU A 195 18.77 6.33 -4.35
N ALA A 196 18.59 7.07 -5.46
CA ALA A 196 19.55 7.08 -6.56
C ALA A 196 20.93 7.63 -6.15
N VAL A 197 20.98 8.60 -5.22
CA VAL A 197 22.24 9.10 -4.66
C VAL A 197 22.88 8.07 -3.73
N GLU A 198 22.10 7.38 -2.90
CA GLU A 198 22.59 6.32 -2.03
C GLU A 198 23.20 5.16 -2.83
N ASP A 199 22.54 4.71 -3.89
CA ASP A 199 23.04 3.64 -4.76
C ASP A 199 24.30 4.05 -5.56
N ALA A 200 24.47 5.34 -5.86
CA ALA A 200 25.67 5.85 -6.55
C ALA A 200 26.91 5.97 -5.64
N LEU A 201 26.72 5.93 -4.32
CA LEU A 201 27.78 6.04 -3.31
C LEU A 201 28.25 4.68 -2.77
N THR A 202 27.50 3.61 -3.06
CA THR A 202 27.84 2.20 -2.74
C THR A 202 28.49 1.49 -3.92
#